data_AF-A0A848L3T3-F1
#
_entry.id   AF-A0A848L3T3-F1
#
_cell.length_a   1.000
_cell.length_b   1.000
_cell.length_c   1.000
_cell.angle_alpha   90.00
_cell.angle_beta   90.00
_cell.angle_gamma   90.00
#
_symmetry.space_group_name_H-M   'P 1'
#
loop_
_entity.id
_entity.type
_entity.pdbx_description
1 polymer ?
#
loop_
_entity_poly.entity_id
_entity_poly.type
_entity_poly.pdbx_seq_one_letter_code
_entity_poly.pdbx_strand_id
1 'polypeptide(L)'
;MTYTIATPTTTLSTREVEVLTHWLHTESKSVVAERLFISESTVHTHLARIREKYSLAGRPANSKISLLIRAIEDGLCTIDDMSATLNERAAV
;
A
#
# COMPACT_ATOMS: atom_id res chain seq x y z
N MET A 1 -23.87 11.28 -22.78
CA MET A 1 -22.43 11.61 -22.71
C MET A 1 -21.96 11.40 -21.30
N THR A 2 -21.56 10.16 -20.97
CA THR A 2 -20.97 9.80 -19.68
C THR A 2 -19.47 10.01 -19.78
N TYR A 3 -18.93 10.93 -18.99
CA TYR A 3 -17.49 11.16 -18.91
C TYR A 3 -16.88 10.09 -18.00
N THR A 4 -16.32 9.04 -18.61
CA THR A 4 -15.42 8.11 -17.92
C THR A 4 -14.15 8.88 -17.59
N ILE A 5 -14.01 9.29 -16.33
CA ILE A 5 -12.71 9.70 -15.79
C ILE A 5 -11.80 8.48 -15.84
N ALA A 6 -10.85 8.47 -16.77
CA ALA A 6 -9.73 7.54 -16.74
C ALA A 6 -8.91 7.84 -15.48
N THR A 7 -9.15 7.11 -14.40
CA THR A 7 -8.26 7.07 -13.25
C THR A 7 -6.90 6.61 -13.78
N PRO A 8 -5.80 7.36 -13.58
CA PRO A 8 -4.49 6.94 -14.06
C PRO A 8 -4.09 5.69 -13.29
N THR A 9 -4.39 4.53 -13.88
CA THR A 9 -4.15 3.20 -13.32
C THR A 9 -2.67 3.06 -13.09
N THR A 10 -2.23 3.26 -11.85
CA THR A 10 -0.89 2.87 -11.47
C THR A 10 -0.84 1.35 -11.57
N THR A 11 -0.11 0.81 -12.55
CA THR A 11 -0.03 -0.63 -12.79
C THR A 11 0.92 -1.25 -11.77
N LEU A 12 0.49 -1.28 -10.50
CA LEU A 12 1.12 -2.13 -9.50
C LEU A 12 0.79 -3.58 -9.84
N SER A 13 1.80 -4.46 -9.80
CA SER A 13 1.57 -5.89 -9.90
C SER A 13 0.78 -6.36 -8.69
N THR A 14 0.02 -7.45 -8.81
CA THR A 14 -0.76 -8.04 -7.70
C THR A 14 0.09 -8.20 -6.43
N ARG A 15 1.35 -8.63 -6.58
CA ARG A 15 2.31 -8.76 -5.46
C ARG A 15 2.69 -7.43 -4.81
N GLU A 16 2.82 -6.36 -5.60
CA GLU A 16 3.10 -5.02 -5.06
C GLU A 16 1.89 -4.47 -4.29
N VAL A 17 0.67 -4.76 -4.78
CA VAL A 17 -0.57 -4.43 -4.07
C VAL A 17 -0.66 -5.21 -2.76
N GLU A 18 -0.45 -6.53 -2.78
CA GLU A 18 -0.46 -7.35 -1.56
C GLU A 18 0.55 -6.86 -0.52
N VAL A 19 1.80 -6.59 -0.93
CA VAL A 19 2.84 -6.06 -0.03
C VAL A 19 2.45 -4.70 0.52
N LEU A 20 1.87 -3.83 -0.32
CA LEU A 20 1.41 -2.50 0.09
C LEU A 20 0.29 -2.60 1.12
N THR A 21 -0.75 -3.38 0.84
CA THR A 21 -1.90 -3.59 1.73
C THR A 21 -1.46 -4.16 3.08
N HIS A 22 -0.58 -5.17 3.09
CA HIS A 22 -0.05 -5.70 4.34
C HIS A 22 0.84 -4.70 5.10
N TRP A 23 1.62 -3.87 4.40
CA TRP A 23 2.38 -2.80 5.06
C TRP A 23 1.47 -1.68 5.58
N LEU A 24 0.36 -1.38 4.93
CA LEU A 24 -0.57 -0.37 5.45
C LEU A 24 -1.18 -0.84 6.80
N HIS A 25 -1.60 -2.10 6.87
CA HIS A 25 -2.13 -2.74 8.09
C HIS A 25 -1.16 -2.80 9.29
N THR A 26 0.14 -2.94 9.05
CA THR A 26 1.09 -3.24 10.11
C THR A 26 2.06 -2.10 10.33
N GLU A 27 2.65 -2.00 11.53
CA GLU A 27 3.67 -0.99 11.85
C GLU A 27 5.10 -1.50 11.60
N SER A 28 5.28 -2.83 11.47
CA SER A 28 6.57 -3.50 11.34
C SER A 28 6.77 -4.24 10.01
N LYS A 29 7.89 -3.98 9.34
CA LYS A 29 8.30 -4.65 8.08
C LYS A 29 8.48 -6.15 8.29
N SER A 30 8.89 -6.57 9.49
CA SER A 30 9.13 -7.97 9.85
C SER A 30 7.83 -8.78 9.87
N VAL A 31 6.72 -8.18 10.31
CA VAL A 31 5.40 -8.84 10.32
C VAL A 31 4.85 -9.03 8.90
N VAL A 32 5.08 -8.04 8.02
CA VAL A 32 4.75 -8.17 6.58
C VAL A 32 5.57 -9.27 5.92
N ALA A 33 6.87 -9.29 6.21
CA ALA A 33 7.79 -10.31 5.73
C ALA A 33 7.35 -11.72 6.14
N GLU A 34 6.99 -11.91 7.41
CA GLU A 34 6.49 -13.18 7.93
C GLU A 34 5.16 -13.58 7.26
N ARG A 35 4.19 -12.66 7.16
CA ARG A 35 2.88 -12.95 6.54
C ARG A 35 2.97 -13.31 5.06
N LEU A 36 3.86 -12.66 4.31
CA LEU A 36 4.06 -12.95 2.88
C LEU A 36 5.12 -14.03 2.61
N PHE A 37 5.73 -14.61 3.65
CA PHE A 37 6.84 -15.57 3.53
C PHE A 37 8.01 -15.03 2.67
N ILE A 38 8.33 -13.74 2.83
CA ILE A 38 9.44 -13.06 2.15
C ILE A 38 10.38 -12.39 3.16
N SER A 39 11.60 -12.06 2.76
CA SER A 39 12.53 -11.32 3.63
C SER A 39 12.15 -9.84 3.76
N GLU A 40 12.51 -9.21 4.88
CA GLU A 40 12.33 -7.76 5.08
C GLU A 40 12.99 -6.91 3.99
N SER A 41 14.15 -7.35 3.49
CA SER A 41 14.84 -6.73 2.35
C SER A 41 13.98 -6.74 1.09
N THR A 42 13.25 -7.84 0.86
CA THR A 42 12.33 -7.99 -0.29
C THR A 42 11.13 -7.06 -0.16
N VAL A 43 10.57 -6.93 1.05
CA VAL A 43 9.53 -5.93 1.35
C VAL A 43 10.04 -4.52 1.04
N HIS A 44 11.25 -4.18 1.49
CA HIS A 44 11.85 -2.88 1.23
C HIS A 44 12.01 -2.60 -0.28
N THR A 45 12.51 -3.58 -1.04
CA THR A 45 12.63 -3.47 -2.50
C THR A 45 11.27 -3.27 -3.18
N HIS A 46 10.23 -4.00 -2.76
CA HIS A 46 8.89 -3.81 -3.29
C HIS A 46 8.35 -2.41 -2.99
N LEU A 47 8.53 -1.91 -1.76
CA LEU A 47 8.11 -0.56 -1.38
C LEU A 47 8.87 0.52 -2.14
N ALA A 48 10.16 0.34 -2.40
CA ALA A 48 10.95 1.23 -3.24
C ALA A 48 10.39 1.28 -4.66
N ARG A 49 10.11 0.12 -5.28
CA ARG A 49 9.50 0.06 -6.62
C ARG A 49 8.12 0.70 -6.68
N ILE A 50 7.28 0.48 -5.67
CA ILE A 50 5.96 1.12 -5.55
C ILE A 50 6.10 2.64 -5.49
N ARG A 51 7.03 3.14 -4.68
CA ARG A 51 7.33 4.58 -4.58
C ARG A 51 7.83 5.15 -5.92
N GLU A 52 8.69 4.42 -6.61
CA GLU A 52 9.16 4.81 -7.95
C GLU A 52 8.00 4.87 -8.95
N LYS A 53 7.11 3.87 -8.97
CA LYS A 53 5.92 3.89 -9.83
C LYS A 53 4.99 5.07 -9.54
N TYR A 54 4.77 5.38 -8.26
CA TYR A 54 4.00 6.57 -7.87
C TYR A 54 4.71 7.88 -8.23
N SER A 55 6.03 7.94 -8.09
CA SER A 55 6.83 9.09 -8.50
C SER A 55 6.78 9.30 -10.02
N LEU A 56 6.85 8.21 -10.80
CA LEU A 56 6.71 8.23 -12.27
C LEU A 56 5.31 8.66 -12.72
N ALA A 57 4.28 8.32 -11.95
CA ALA A 57 2.93 8.81 -12.16
C ALA A 57 2.77 10.32 -11.85
N GLY A 58 3.83 11.02 -11.44
CA GLY A 58 3.80 12.43 -11.04
C GLY A 58 3.19 12.63 -9.64
N ARG A 59 3.12 11.57 -8.84
CA ARG A 59 2.38 11.50 -7.57
C ARG A 59 3.34 11.06 -6.46
N PRO A 60 4.33 11.89 -6.06
CA PRO A 60 5.37 11.48 -5.13
C PRO A 60 4.78 11.12 -3.75
N ALA A 61 4.85 9.84 -3.38
CA ALA A 61 4.42 9.31 -2.09
C ALA A 61 5.64 9.00 -1.21
N ASN A 62 6.26 10.03 -0.67
CA ASN A 62 7.44 9.91 0.19
C ASN A 62 7.10 9.47 1.63
N SER A 63 5.87 9.73 2.08
CA SER A 63 5.39 9.38 3.42
C SER A 63 4.38 8.23 3.41
N LYS A 64 4.32 7.43 4.49
CA LYS A 64 3.32 6.35 4.66
C LYS A 64 1.89 6.87 4.46
N ILE A 65 1.60 8.07 4.98
CA ILE A 65 0.31 8.74 4.83
C ILE A 65 0.03 9.11 3.37
N SER A 66 1.00 9.69 2.66
CA SER A 66 0.83 10.03 1.23
C SER A 66 0.59 8.78 0.37
N LEU A 67 1.23 7.66 0.73
CA LEU A 67 1.08 6.37 0.07
C LEU A 67 -0.28 5.74 0.37
N LEU A 68 -0.76 5.88 1.62
CA LEU A 68 -2.11 5.48 2.02
C LEU A 68 -3.19 6.28 1.30
N ILE A 69 -3.11 7.62 1.33
CA ILE A 69 -4.05 8.51 0.63
C ILE A 69 -4.12 8.12 -0.84
N ARG A 70 -2.95 7.92 -1.47
CA ARG A 70 -2.88 7.55 -2.87
C ARG A 70 -3.44 6.14 -3.14
N ALA A 71 -3.17 5.18 -2.27
CA ALA A 71 -3.71 3.82 -2.39
C ALA A 71 -5.24 3.81 -2.26
N ILE A 72 -5.80 4.67 -1.40
CA ILE A 72 -7.25 4.86 -1.27
C ILE A 72 -7.83 5.52 -2.52
N GLU A 73 -7.20 6.59 -3.04
CA GLU A 73 -7.61 7.23 -4.29
C GLU A 73 -7.56 6.27 -5.50
N ASP A 74 -6.64 5.31 -5.50
CA ASP A 74 -6.49 4.30 -6.55
C ASP A 74 -7.41 3.08 -6.32
N GLY A 75 -8.10 3.00 -5.17
CA GLY A 75 -8.98 1.88 -4.80
C GLY A 75 -8.23 0.61 -4.39
N LEU A 76 -6.93 0.70 -4.12
CA LEU A 76 -6.06 -0.42 -3.75
C LEU A 76 -6.15 -0.81 -2.27
N CYS A 77 -6.56 0.12 -1.41
CA CYS A 77 -6.77 -0.10 0.02
C CYS A 77 -7.99 0.72 0.45
N THR A 78 -8.90 0.11 1.21
CA THR A 78 -10.09 0.79 1.74
C THR A 78 -9.84 1.20 3.18
N ILE A 79 -10.43 2.30 3.63
CA ILE A 79 -10.32 2.76 5.03
C ILE A 79 -10.79 1.67 6.02
N ASP A 80 -11.71 0.80 5.60
CA ASP A 80 -12.20 -0.37 6.34
C ASP A 80 -11.07 -1.34 6.73
N ASP A 81 -10.17 -1.63 5.78
CA ASP A 81 -8.96 -2.45 5.91
C ASP A 81 -8.08 -1.93 7.07
N MET A 82 -7.86 -0.61 7.08
CA MET A 82 -7.06 0.07 8.11
C MET A 82 -7.73 0.09 9.50
N SER A 83 -9.06 0.14 9.55
CA SER A 83 -9.81 0.20 10.81
C SER A 83 -9.71 -1.09 11.64
N ALA A 84 -9.54 -2.24 10.97
CA ALA A 84 -9.44 -3.54 11.62
C ALA A 84 -8.19 -3.66 12.52
N THR A 85 -7.05 -3.12 12.07
CA THR A 85 -5.77 -3.24 12.79
C THR A 85 -5.62 -2.36 14.02
N LEU A 86 -6.43 -1.30 14.16
CA LEU A 86 -6.45 -0.48 15.38
C LEU A 86 -7.26 -1.16 16.52
N ASN A 87 -8.21 -2.04 16.17
CA ASN A 87 -9.04 -2.74 17.14
C ASN A 87 -8.30 -3.90 17.85
N GLU A 88 -7.24 -4.45 17.25
CA GLU A 88 -6.48 -5.57 17.82
C GLU A 88 -5.49 -5.16 18.93
N ARG A 89 -5.18 -3.86 19.09
CA ARG A 89 -4.26 -3.36 20.13
C ARG A 89 -4.96 -2.87 21.40
N ALA A 90 -6.29 -2.88 21.44
CA ALA A 90 -7.08 -2.49 22.61
C ALA A 90 -7.50 -3.68 23.49
N ALA A 91 -7.09 -4.92 23.16
CA ALA A 91 -7.52 -6.15 23.84
C ALA A 91 -6.46 -6.82 24.72
N VAL A 92 -5.43 -6.09 25.18
CA VAL A 92 -4.38 -6.61 26.08
C VAL A 92 -4.08 -5.64 27.21
#